data_AF-A0A3C0FYW6-F1
#
_entry.id   AF-A0A3C0FYW6-F1
#
_cell.length_a   1.000
_cell.length_b   1.000
_cell.length_c   1.000
_cell.angle_alpha   90.00
_cell.angle_beta   90.00
_cell.angle_gamma   90.00
#
_symmetry.space_group_name_H-M   'P 1'
#
loop_
_entity.id
_entity.type
_entity.pdbx_description
1 polymer ?
#
loop_
_entity_poly.entity_id
_entity_poly.type
_entity_poly.pdbx_seq_one_letter_code
_entity_poly.pdbx_strand_id
1 'polypeptide(L)'
;GGVVNGNGRVYPPKVLVREVQNYKKLVKERRALGELDHPEDSVINLKNASHMVTDIWMEDNSVMGKVQVLNTPSGQVLQSLVESGVKLGISSRGMGSVSENAGQTIVQEDFQLICFDFVSEPSTPGAYMMFMLREGKEPNIFTKADKINRLLNDLVKE
;
A
#
# COMPACT_ATOMS: atom_id res chain seq x y z
N GLY A 1 -3.72 9.13 6.77
CA GLY A 1 -3.14 9.64 8.02
C GLY A 1 -4.24 10.20 8.89
N GLY A 2 -4.12 10.06 10.21
CA GLY A 2 -5.14 10.57 11.16
C GLY A 2 -6.43 9.75 11.26
N VAL A 3 -6.49 8.58 10.61
CA VAL A 3 -7.60 7.62 10.70
C VAL A 3 -7.12 6.38 11.43
N VAL A 4 -7.99 5.80 12.26
CA VAL A 4 -7.74 4.51 12.94
C VAL A 4 -7.73 3.40 11.90
N ASN A 5 -6.62 2.65 11.80
CA ASN A 5 -6.57 1.47 10.94
C ASN A 5 -7.20 0.24 11.64
N GLY A 6 -7.30 -0.87 10.94
CA GLY A 6 -7.86 -2.15 11.42
C GLY A 6 -7.12 -2.76 12.62
N ASN A 7 -5.92 -2.27 12.92
CA ASN A 7 -5.16 -2.65 14.12
C ASN A 7 -5.36 -1.66 15.29
N GLY A 8 -6.32 -0.74 15.19
CA GLY A 8 -6.58 0.27 16.21
C GLY A 8 -5.55 1.40 16.26
N ARG A 9 -4.65 1.49 15.26
CA ARG A 9 -3.54 2.44 15.27
C ARG A 9 -3.85 3.70 14.46
N VAL A 10 -3.44 4.85 14.99
CA VAL A 10 -3.46 6.14 14.31
C VAL A 10 -2.04 6.54 13.98
N TYR A 11 -1.81 6.85 12.70
CA TYR A 11 -0.55 7.39 12.21
C TYR A 11 -0.68 8.92 12.07
N PRO A 12 0.04 9.71 12.89
CA PRO A 12 0.00 11.16 12.78
C PRO A 12 0.45 11.62 11.38
N PRO A 13 -0.23 12.60 10.76
CA PRO A 13 0.12 13.07 9.42
C PRO A 13 1.59 13.48 9.27
N LYS A 14 2.16 14.16 10.28
CA LYS A 14 3.58 14.54 10.33
C LYS A 14 4.52 13.34 10.19
N VAL A 15 4.22 12.24 10.88
CA VAL A 15 5.02 11.00 10.85
C VAL A 15 4.94 10.37 9.46
N LEU A 16 3.74 10.22 8.88
CA LEU A 16 3.58 9.65 7.54
C LEU A 16 4.26 10.48 6.46
N VAL A 17 4.10 11.81 6.48
CA VAL A 17 4.72 12.69 5.49
C VAL A 17 6.24 12.57 5.56
N ARG A 18 6.83 12.54 6.77
CA ARG A 18 8.27 12.32 6.95
C ARG A 18 8.70 10.98 6.36
N GLU A 19 8.00 9.91 6.70
CA GLU A 19 8.37 8.57 6.24
C GLU A 19 8.20 8.40 4.73
N VAL A 20 7.21 9.02 4.09
CA VAL A 20 7.10 9.03 2.64
C VAL A 20 8.29 9.73 1.99
N GLN A 21 8.77 10.85 2.55
CA GLN A 21 9.98 11.52 2.03
C GLN A 21 11.25 10.69 2.23
N ASN A 22 11.34 9.95 3.34
CA ASN A 22 12.44 9.01 3.56
C ASN A 22 12.38 7.83 2.57
N TYR A 23 11.19 7.27 2.38
CA TYR A 23 10.96 6.13 1.48
C TYR A 23 11.26 6.47 0.01
N LYS A 24 11.00 7.72 -0.42
CA LYS A 24 11.41 8.20 -1.76
C LYS A 24 12.90 8.00 -2.06
N LYS A 25 13.78 8.01 -1.04
CA LYS A 25 15.20 7.72 -1.21
C LYS A 25 15.40 6.26 -1.63
N LEU A 26 14.69 5.33 -0.98
CA LEU A 26 14.72 3.90 -1.33
C LEU A 26 14.20 3.65 -2.75
N VAL A 27 13.12 4.36 -3.14
CA VAL A 27 12.57 4.29 -4.51
C VAL A 27 13.59 4.79 -5.53
N LYS A 28 14.21 5.96 -5.30
CA LYS A 28 15.24 6.52 -6.19
C LYS A 28 16.45 5.60 -6.36
N GLU A 29 16.83 4.91 -5.29
CA GLU A 29 17.95 3.96 -5.28
C GLU A 29 17.55 2.54 -5.75
N ARG A 30 16.29 2.32 -6.14
CA ARG A 30 15.74 1.03 -6.57
C ARG A 30 15.89 -0.09 -5.52
N ARG A 31 15.71 0.28 -4.24
CA ARG A 31 15.77 -0.64 -3.08
C ARG A 31 14.42 -0.84 -2.38
N ALA A 32 13.37 -0.17 -2.85
CA ALA A 32 12.02 -0.24 -2.29
C ALA A 32 11.28 -1.52 -2.72
N LEU A 33 11.73 -2.67 -2.22
CA LEU A 33 11.10 -3.97 -2.45
C LEU A 33 9.92 -4.19 -1.49
N GLY A 34 9.00 -5.06 -1.89
CA GLY A 34 7.89 -5.54 -1.07
C GLY A 34 7.63 -7.03 -1.31
N GLU A 35 6.94 -7.66 -0.37
CA GLU A 35 6.63 -9.09 -0.42
C GLU A 35 5.19 -9.33 -0.88
N LEU A 36 4.93 -10.58 -1.29
CA LEU A 36 3.57 -11.11 -1.40
C LEU A 36 3.28 -11.84 -0.10
N ASP A 37 2.17 -11.47 0.56
CA ASP A 37 1.87 -11.73 1.97
C ASP A 37 2.64 -10.81 2.95
N HIS A 38 2.34 -10.89 4.25
CA HIS A 38 2.86 -9.99 5.28
C HIS A 38 3.58 -10.74 6.41
N PRO A 39 4.84 -11.19 6.19
CA PRO A 39 5.64 -11.80 7.24
C PRO A 39 5.81 -10.88 8.45
N GLU A 40 5.92 -11.47 9.63
CA GLU A 40 6.20 -10.74 10.88
C GLU A 40 7.63 -10.17 10.95
N ASP A 41 8.52 -10.60 10.05
CA ASP A 41 9.90 -10.11 10.01
C ASP A 41 9.96 -8.65 9.54
N SER A 42 10.80 -7.87 10.23
CA SER A 42 11.15 -6.49 9.88
C SER A 42 12.10 -6.40 8.68
N VAL A 43 12.71 -7.50 8.25
CA VAL A 43 13.61 -7.56 7.11
C VAL A 43 12.91 -8.18 5.90
N ILE A 44 13.04 -7.52 4.74
CA ILE A 44 12.50 -8.04 3.49
C ILE A 44 13.27 -9.29 3.07
N ASN A 45 12.57 -10.40 2.92
CA ASN A 45 13.15 -11.62 2.39
C ASN A 45 13.22 -11.55 0.85
N LEU A 46 14.42 -11.47 0.29
CA LEU A 46 14.62 -11.38 -1.16
C LEU A 46 14.04 -12.57 -1.95
N LYS A 47 13.89 -13.75 -1.32
CA LYS A 47 13.24 -14.90 -1.96
C LYS A 47 11.74 -14.69 -2.16
N ASN A 48 11.12 -13.88 -1.31
CA ASN A 48 9.69 -13.61 -1.31
C ASN A 48 9.32 -12.31 -2.04
N ALA A 49 10.32 -11.49 -2.39
CA ALA A 49 10.11 -10.20 -3.03
C ALA A 49 9.30 -10.36 -4.32
N SER A 50 8.14 -9.69 -4.39
CA SER A 50 7.17 -9.83 -5.48
C SER A 50 7.11 -8.60 -6.38
N HIS A 51 7.42 -7.42 -5.82
CA HIS A 51 7.31 -6.15 -6.51
C HIS A 51 8.33 -5.13 -6.01
N MET A 52 8.47 -4.05 -6.76
CA MET A 52 9.27 -2.89 -6.40
C MET A 52 8.41 -1.63 -6.51
N VAL A 53 8.42 -0.79 -5.48
CA VAL A 53 7.79 0.54 -5.53
C VAL A 53 8.62 1.44 -6.45
N THR A 54 7.97 2.00 -7.48
CA THR A 54 8.60 2.85 -8.50
C THR A 54 8.26 4.33 -8.33
N ASP A 55 7.20 4.65 -7.58
CA ASP A 55 6.81 6.01 -7.25
C ASP A 55 6.00 6.02 -5.95
N ILE A 56 6.09 7.09 -5.17
CA ILE A 56 5.36 7.26 -3.91
C ILE A 56 5.08 8.75 -3.65
N TRP A 57 3.85 9.09 -3.27
CA TRP A 57 3.46 10.46 -2.97
C TRP A 57 2.33 10.51 -1.93
N MET A 58 2.11 11.71 -1.38
CA MET A 58 0.93 12.01 -0.58
C MET A 58 -0.15 12.54 -1.52
N GLU A 59 -1.37 12.01 -1.43
CA GLU A 59 -2.56 12.54 -2.07
C GLU A 59 -3.61 12.75 -0.98
N ASP A 60 -3.95 14.01 -0.73
CA ASP A 60 -4.73 14.43 0.44
C ASP A 60 -4.15 13.84 1.75
N ASN A 61 -4.91 12.96 2.41
CA ASN A 61 -4.51 12.26 3.63
C ASN A 61 -4.00 10.84 3.37
N SER A 62 -3.87 10.42 2.12
CA SER A 62 -3.51 9.06 1.72
C SER A 62 -2.08 8.99 1.19
N VAL A 63 -1.42 7.85 1.42
CA VAL A 63 -0.16 7.53 0.77
C VAL A 63 -0.49 6.75 -0.49
N MET A 64 -0.05 7.27 -1.62
CA MET A 64 -0.24 6.66 -2.93
C MET A 64 1.10 6.18 -3.48
N GLY A 65 1.08 5.15 -4.31
CA GLY A 65 2.28 4.61 -4.92
C GLY A 65 2.03 3.90 -6.23
N LYS A 66 3.10 3.73 -7.00
CA LYS A 66 3.14 2.86 -8.18
C LYS A 66 4.13 1.74 -7.91
N VAL A 67 3.82 0.56 -8.40
CA VAL A 67 4.67 -0.61 -8.26
C VAL A 67 4.93 -1.26 -9.61
N GLN A 68 6.09 -1.88 -9.73
CA GLN A 68 6.45 -2.79 -10.80
C GLN A 68 6.46 -4.20 -10.22
N VAL A 69 5.63 -5.10 -10.75
CA VAL A 69 5.70 -6.53 -10.43
C VAL A 69 7.00 -7.10 -11.02
N LEU A 70 7.73 -7.87 -10.21
CA LEU A 70 9.02 -8.44 -10.59
C LEU A 70 8.84 -9.84 -11.20
N ASN A 71 9.76 -10.26 -12.05
CA ASN A 71 9.78 -11.63 -12.59
C ASN A 71 10.46 -12.62 -11.62
N THR A 72 10.04 -12.60 -10.36
CA THR A 72 10.44 -13.57 -9.32
C THR A 72 9.34 -14.63 -9.16
N PRO A 73 9.59 -15.76 -8.49
CA PRO A 73 8.51 -16.72 -8.20
C PRO A 73 7.30 -16.07 -7.53
N SER A 74 7.50 -15.26 -6.49
CA SER A 74 6.41 -14.54 -5.82
C SER A 74 5.78 -13.46 -6.70
N GLY A 75 6.55 -12.80 -7.56
CA GLY A 75 6.03 -11.82 -8.49
C GLY A 75 5.17 -12.43 -9.60
N GLN A 76 5.50 -13.64 -10.06
CA GLN A 76 4.66 -14.42 -10.99
C GLN A 76 3.33 -14.85 -10.36
N VAL A 77 3.36 -15.22 -9.07
CA VAL A 77 2.12 -15.50 -8.31
C VAL A 77 1.28 -14.23 -8.18
N LEU A 78 1.89 -13.12 -7.78
CA LEU A 78 1.22 -11.82 -7.69
C LEU A 78 0.61 -11.43 -9.05
N GLN A 79 1.35 -11.56 -10.14
CA GLN A 79 0.88 -11.30 -11.50
C GLN A 79 -0.35 -12.16 -11.83
N SER A 80 -0.29 -13.47 -11.57
CA SER A 80 -1.41 -14.39 -11.84
C SER A 80 -2.67 -14.04 -11.05
N LEU A 81 -2.52 -13.62 -9.78
CA LEU A 81 -3.64 -13.16 -8.95
C LEU A 81 -4.28 -11.91 -9.54
N VAL A 82 -3.47 -10.93 -9.97
CA VAL A 82 -3.94 -9.70 -10.60
C VAL A 82 -4.66 -9.99 -11.93
N GLU A 83 -4.07 -10.84 -12.79
CA GLU A 83 -4.67 -11.25 -14.07
C GLU A 83 -5.97 -12.03 -13.88
N SER A 84 -6.11 -12.75 -12.76
CA SER A 84 -7.34 -13.46 -12.38
C SER A 84 -8.41 -12.55 -11.75
N GLY A 85 -8.16 -11.24 -11.65
CA GLY A 85 -9.10 -10.28 -11.08
C GLY A 85 -9.20 -10.34 -9.56
N VAL A 86 -8.21 -10.93 -8.86
CA VAL A 86 -8.19 -10.97 -7.40
C VAL A 86 -7.98 -9.55 -6.87
N LYS A 87 -8.88 -9.12 -5.98
CA LYS A 87 -8.76 -7.85 -5.29
C LYS A 87 -7.73 -7.96 -4.17
N LEU A 88 -6.56 -7.34 -4.36
CA LEU A 88 -5.46 -7.38 -3.40
C LEU A 88 -5.38 -6.08 -2.59
N GLY A 89 -5.18 -6.23 -1.29
CA GLY A 89 -4.86 -5.14 -0.37
C GLY A 89 -3.39 -4.78 -0.39
N ILE A 90 -3.08 -3.60 0.14
CA ILE A 90 -1.72 -3.14 0.39
C ILE A 90 -1.57 -2.86 1.89
N SER A 91 -0.51 -3.39 2.49
CA SER A 91 -0.14 -3.15 3.90
C SER A 91 1.24 -2.53 3.99
N SER A 92 1.39 -1.44 4.74
CA SER A 92 2.71 -0.90 5.08
C SER A 92 3.30 -1.68 6.26
N ARG A 93 4.55 -2.11 6.13
CA ARG A 93 5.34 -2.65 7.24
C ARG A 93 6.24 -1.55 7.80
N GLY A 94 6.35 -1.48 9.11
CA GLY A 94 7.21 -0.50 9.77
C GLY A 94 7.49 -0.87 11.21
N MET A 95 8.50 -0.22 11.78
CA MET A 95 8.98 -0.46 13.13
C MET A 95 9.00 0.87 13.89
N GLY A 96 8.61 0.85 15.16
CA GLY A 96 8.62 2.01 16.04
C GLY A 96 7.74 1.79 17.25
N SER A 97 7.78 2.74 18.17
CA SER A 97 6.98 2.70 19.38
C SER A 97 5.54 3.20 19.13
N VAL A 98 4.65 2.80 20.03
CA VAL A 98 3.27 3.28 20.09
C VAL A 98 2.98 3.80 21.50
N SER A 99 2.09 4.77 21.62
CA SER A 99 1.52 5.19 22.90
C SER A 99 0.03 4.96 22.91
N GLU A 100 -0.51 4.59 24.07
CA GLU A 100 -1.95 4.48 24.26
C GLU A 100 -2.48 5.78 24.85
N ASN A 101 -3.48 6.38 24.21
CA ASN A 101 -4.15 7.58 24.71
C ASN A 101 -5.66 7.46 24.44
N ALA A 102 -6.48 7.54 25.49
CA ALA A 102 -7.93 7.55 25.42
C ALA A 102 -8.54 6.42 24.54
N GLY A 103 -7.97 5.20 24.60
CA GLY A 103 -8.43 4.05 23.82
C GLY A 103 -7.95 4.03 22.36
N GLN A 104 -7.05 4.94 21.97
CA GLN A 104 -6.40 4.95 20.67
C GLN A 104 -4.91 4.63 20.82
N THR A 105 -4.38 3.78 19.93
CA THR A 105 -2.94 3.51 19.85
C THR A 105 -2.31 4.46 18.83
N ILE A 106 -1.52 5.41 19.30
CA ILE A 106 -0.89 6.43 18.46
C ILE A 106 0.54 6.02 18.13
N VAL A 107 0.89 6.00 16.85
CA VAL A 107 2.25 5.74 16.38
C VAL A 107 3.15 6.93 16.69
N GLN A 108 4.31 6.66 17.28
CA GLN A 108 5.23 7.70 17.76
C GLN A 108 6.20 8.18 16.68
N GLU A 109 6.99 9.21 17.03
CA GLU A 109 7.94 9.83 16.11
C GLU A 109 9.14 8.92 15.76
N ASP A 110 9.41 7.84 16.47
CA ASP A 110 10.48 6.89 16.13
C ASP A 110 10.09 5.88 15.03
N PHE A 111 8.85 5.96 14.51
CA PHE A 111 8.37 5.09 13.44
C PHE A 111 9.19 5.19 12.15
N GLN A 112 9.57 4.04 11.62
CA GLN A 112 10.27 3.88 10.35
C GLN A 112 9.43 3.02 9.41
N LEU A 113 9.15 3.55 8.22
CA LEU A 113 8.49 2.80 7.15
C LEU A 113 9.51 1.89 6.43
N ILE A 114 9.25 0.59 6.44
CA ILE A 114 10.16 -0.44 5.91
C ILE A 114 9.80 -0.80 4.47
N CYS A 115 8.54 -1.19 4.22
CA CYS A 115 8.06 -1.62 2.91
C CYS A 115 6.54 -1.52 2.79
N PHE A 116 6.05 -1.80 1.59
CA PHE A 116 4.64 -2.06 1.30
C PHE A 116 4.53 -3.48 0.76
N ASP A 117 3.58 -4.25 1.28
CA ASP A 117 3.34 -5.63 0.89
C ASP A 117 1.94 -5.79 0.30
N PHE A 118 1.80 -6.78 -0.59
CA PHE A 118 0.49 -7.21 -1.07
C PHE A 118 -0.11 -8.24 -0.13
N VAL A 119 -1.36 -8.00 0.30
CA VAL A 119 -2.07 -8.83 1.27
C VAL A 119 -3.48 -9.16 0.77
N SER A 120 -4.09 -10.18 1.35
CA SER A 120 -5.51 -10.49 1.10
C SER A 120 -6.44 -9.42 1.69
N GLU A 121 -6.17 -8.99 2.91
CA GLU A 121 -6.97 -7.98 3.63
C GLU A 121 -6.09 -6.85 4.16
N PRO A 122 -6.24 -5.60 3.66
CA PRO A 122 -5.45 -4.48 4.15
C PRO A 122 -5.94 -4.02 5.53
N SER A 123 -5.01 -3.63 6.40
CA SER A 123 -5.36 -3.00 7.68
C SER A 123 -5.92 -1.58 7.49
N THR A 124 -5.58 -0.87 6.41
CA THR A 124 -6.13 0.47 6.16
C THR A 124 -7.39 0.36 5.30
N PRO A 125 -8.55 0.87 5.75
CA PRO A 125 -9.78 0.82 4.96
C PRO A 125 -9.59 1.43 3.57
N GLY A 126 -10.00 0.71 2.53
CA GLY A 126 -9.91 1.17 1.14
C GLY A 126 -8.51 1.09 0.51
N ALA A 127 -7.49 0.59 1.21
CA ALA A 127 -6.14 0.41 0.68
C ALA A 127 -6.03 -0.85 -0.22
N TYR A 128 -6.79 -0.85 -1.30
CA TYR A 128 -6.71 -1.87 -2.34
C TYR A 128 -5.96 -1.36 -3.56
N MET A 129 -5.31 -2.27 -4.27
CA MET A 129 -4.64 -1.95 -5.51
C MET A 129 -5.65 -1.42 -6.55
N MET A 130 -5.40 -0.23 -7.07
CA MET A 130 -6.12 0.28 -8.24
C MET A 130 -5.41 -0.19 -9.52
N PHE A 131 -6.12 -0.95 -10.33
CA PHE A 131 -5.57 -1.45 -11.58
C PHE A 131 -5.61 -0.34 -12.66
N MET A 132 -4.44 0.07 -13.14
CA MET A 132 -4.30 0.91 -14.33
C MET A 132 -3.40 0.19 -15.33
N LEU A 133 -4.00 -0.53 -16.29
CA LEU A 133 -3.26 -1.07 -17.43
C LEU A 133 -2.79 0.09 -18.31
N ARG A 134 -1.46 0.24 -18.44
CA ARG A 134 -0.90 0.99 -19.56
C ARG A 134 -0.68 0.04 -20.73
N GLU A 135 -1.38 0.40 -21.82
CA GLU A 135 -1.26 -0.05 -23.22
C GLU A 135 -2.00 -1.32 -23.66
N GLY A 136 -3.14 -1.09 -24.33
CA GLY A 136 -3.40 -1.74 -25.62
C GLY A 136 -4.66 -2.59 -25.72
N LYS A 137 -5.14 -3.19 -24.64
CA LYS A 137 -6.40 -3.94 -24.63
C LYS A 137 -7.04 -3.79 -23.27
N GLU A 138 -8.16 -3.09 -23.17
CA GLU A 138 -9.00 -3.15 -21.98
C GLU A 138 -9.65 -4.55 -21.94
N PRO A 139 -9.29 -5.42 -20.99
CA PRO A 139 -10.22 -6.46 -20.64
C PRO A 139 -11.32 -5.77 -19.82
N ASN A 140 -12.57 -6.13 -20.09
CA ASN A 140 -13.75 -5.50 -19.50
C ASN A 140 -13.89 -5.92 -18.02
N ILE A 141 -12.92 -5.54 -17.16
CA ILE A 141 -12.78 -6.01 -15.76
C ILE A 141 -13.43 -5.02 -14.77
N PHE A 142 -13.82 -3.82 -15.22
CA PHE A 142 -14.56 -2.91 -14.34
C PHE A 142 -15.96 -3.47 -14.08
N THR A 143 -16.18 -3.96 -12.86
CA THR A 143 -17.51 -4.31 -12.41
C THR A 143 -18.36 -3.04 -12.32
N LYS A 144 -19.69 -3.16 -12.46
CA LYS A 144 -20.60 -2.01 -12.33
C LYS A 144 -20.39 -1.27 -11.00
N ALA A 145 -20.00 -1.98 -9.93
CA ALA A 145 -19.71 -1.40 -8.63
C ALA A 145 -18.52 -0.44 -8.67
N ASP A 146 -17.44 -0.76 -9.39
CA ASP A 146 -16.26 0.10 -9.50
C ASP A 146 -16.56 1.39 -10.27
N LYS A 147 -17.40 1.30 -11.31
CA LYS A 147 -17.87 2.48 -12.06
C LYS A 147 -18.80 3.36 -11.22
N ILE A 148 -19.69 2.76 -10.44
CA ILE A 148 -20.61 3.47 -9.55
C ILE A 148 -19.84 4.18 -8.44
N ASN A 149 -18.87 3.51 -7.80
CA ASN A 149 -18.07 4.13 -6.74
C ASN A 149 -17.26 5.33 -7.25
N ARG A 150 -16.75 5.27 -8.48
CA ARG A 150 -16.06 6.40 -9.11
C ARG A 150 -17.01 7.58 -9.36
N LEU A 151 -18.18 7.33 -9.94
CA LEU A 151 -19.19 8.35 -10.20
C LEU A 151 -19.71 8.99 -8.89
N LEU A 152 -19.89 8.18 -7.83
CA LEU A 152 -20.30 8.69 -6.53
C LEU A 152 -19.22 9.57 -5.90
N ASN A 153 -17.95 9.17 -5.97
CA ASN A 153 -16.85 9.96 -5.44
C ASN A 153 -16.65 11.29 -6.19
N ASP A 154 -16.95 11.33 -7.50
CA ASP A 154 -16.87 12.55 -8.30
C ASP A 154 -18.05 13.50 -7.99
N LEU A 155 -19.24 12.97 -7.69
CA LEU A 155 -20.44 13.77 -7.32
C LEU A 155 -20.40 14.33 -5.90
N VAL A 156 -19.72 13.66 -4.97
CA VAL A 156 -19.61 14.09 -3.55
C VAL A 156 -18.49 15.14 -3.35
N LYS A 157 -17.72 15.45 -4.40
CA LYS A 157 -16.65 16.46 -4.39
C LYS A 157 -17.10 17.87 -4.84
N GLU A 158 -18.40 18.10 -5.05
CA GLU A 158 -19.03 19.43 -5.13
C GLU A 158 -19.74 19.78 -3.81
#